data_AF-A0A327K454-F1
#
_entry.id   AF-A0A327K454-F1
#
_cell.length_a   1.000
_cell.length_b   1.000
_cell.length_c   1.000
_cell.angle_alpha   90.00
_cell.angle_beta   90.00
_cell.angle_gamma   90.00
#
_symmetry.space_group_name_H-M   'P 1'
#
loop_
_entity.id
_entity.type
_entity.pdbx_description
1 polymer ?
#
loop_
_entity_poly.entity_id
_entity_poly.type
_entity_poly.pdbx_seq_one_letter_code
_entity_poly.pdbx_strand_id
1 'polypeptide(L)'
;MRLATRLTILSAALLACVALSAAAPRAVGAPTSASDDDPTLFQAAVAETERRNRAAILAIAERDRPRAKADLAGLREAFGQLAERFGKTRIIALKGETDGVTLLVDLPMRIVTAQMMVDFGRADAATAPLIAVCRLLITLHIPADPAAAAACEAEPR
;
A
#
# COMPACT_ATOMS: atom_id res chain seq x y z
N MET A 1 -18.10 -46.45 -34.38
CA MET A 1 -17.82 -45.45 -33.33
C MET A 1 -16.79 -46.05 -32.38
N ARG A 2 -15.70 -45.31 -32.11
CA ARG A 2 -14.40 -45.83 -31.65
C ARG A 2 -14.38 -46.08 -30.13
N LEU A 3 -13.81 -47.23 -29.75
CA LEU A 3 -13.53 -47.66 -28.39
C LEU A 3 -12.52 -46.72 -27.71
N ALA A 4 -12.80 -46.35 -26.46
CA ALA A 4 -11.92 -45.57 -25.60
C ALA A 4 -10.76 -46.44 -25.08
N THR A 5 -9.56 -46.10 -25.51
CA THR A 5 -8.28 -46.71 -25.12
C THR A 5 -7.90 -46.29 -23.71
N ARG A 6 -7.69 -47.27 -22.83
CA ARG A 6 -7.13 -47.13 -21.48
C ARG A 6 -5.69 -46.61 -21.56
N LEU A 7 -5.31 -45.66 -20.71
CA LEU A 7 -3.91 -45.36 -20.41
C LEU A 7 -3.71 -45.26 -18.89
N THR A 8 -3.32 -46.40 -18.32
CA THR A 8 -2.64 -46.59 -17.04
C THR A 8 -1.20 -46.11 -17.16
N ILE A 9 -0.76 -45.16 -16.34
CA ILE A 9 0.64 -45.07 -15.91
C ILE A 9 0.66 -44.60 -14.43
N LEU A 10 0.76 -45.57 -13.52
CA LEU A 10 1.27 -45.36 -12.17
C LEU A 10 2.79 -45.24 -12.27
N SER A 11 3.35 -44.12 -11.82
CA SER A 11 4.79 -44.01 -11.56
C SER A 11 5.01 -44.04 -10.04
N ALA A 12 5.54 -45.17 -9.58
CA ALA A 12 6.15 -45.36 -8.28
C ALA A 12 7.61 -44.94 -8.33
N ALA A 13 8.02 -44.08 -7.40
CA ALA A 13 9.40 -43.70 -7.07
C ALA A 13 9.31 -42.55 -6.04
N LEU A 14 10.02 -42.47 -4.92
CA LEU A 14 11.18 -43.20 -4.45
C LEU A 14 11.21 -43.14 -2.91
N LEU A 15 11.77 -44.20 -2.37
CA LEU A 15 12.36 -44.36 -1.04
C LEU A 15 12.99 -43.11 -0.40
N ALA A 16 12.70 -42.98 0.90
CA ALA A 16 13.64 -42.78 2.01
C ALA A 16 14.59 -41.58 1.99
N CYS A 17 14.40 -40.66 2.96
CA CYS A 17 15.50 -40.02 3.67
C CYS A 17 15.07 -39.52 5.06
N VAL A 18 15.63 -40.17 6.08
CA VAL A 18 16.16 -39.56 7.33
C VAL A 18 15.14 -38.89 8.27
N ALA A 19 14.67 -39.68 9.23
CA ALA A 19 14.34 -39.18 10.56
C ALA A 19 15.65 -38.83 11.31
N LEU A 20 16.02 -37.55 11.35
CA LEU A 20 17.06 -37.05 12.27
C LEU A 20 16.95 -35.52 12.47
N SER A 21 16.35 -35.11 13.59
CA SER A 21 16.86 -34.04 14.47
C SER A 21 15.76 -33.56 15.41
N ALA A 22 15.71 -34.18 16.59
CA ALA A 22 15.17 -33.54 17.78
C ALA A 22 16.23 -32.58 18.35
N ALA A 23 15.75 -31.46 18.89
CA ALA A 23 16.48 -30.43 19.65
C ALA A 23 17.28 -29.38 18.83
N ALA A 24 16.57 -28.36 18.34
CA ALA A 24 17.14 -27.01 18.31
C ALA A 24 16.63 -26.25 19.55
N PRO A 25 17.52 -25.70 20.41
CA PRO A 25 17.10 -24.84 21.50
C PRO A 25 16.52 -23.54 20.93
N ARG A 26 15.49 -23.06 21.63
CA ARG A 26 14.88 -21.74 21.45
C ARG A 26 15.95 -20.65 21.44
N ALA A 27 16.32 -20.16 20.26
CA ALA A 27 16.66 -18.75 20.12
C ALA A 27 15.33 -18.01 19.93
N VAL A 28 14.68 -17.67 21.04
CA VAL A 28 13.74 -16.55 21.07
C VAL A 28 14.61 -15.33 20.79
N GLY A 29 14.84 -15.07 19.51
CA GLY A 29 15.20 -13.74 19.06
C GLY A 29 14.04 -12.87 19.50
N ALA A 30 14.24 -12.13 20.60
CA ALA A 30 13.35 -11.04 20.94
C ALA A 30 13.14 -10.23 19.64
N PRO A 31 11.90 -9.89 19.26
CA PRO A 31 11.71 -8.99 18.14
C PRO A 31 12.52 -7.75 18.47
N THR A 32 13.61 -7.52 17.73
CA THR A 32 14.28 -6.23 17.71
C THR A 32 13.17 -5.27 17.35
N SER A 33 12.72 -4.49 18.33
CA SER A 33 11.73 -3.44 18.16
C SER A 33 12.20 -2.64 16.96
N ALA A 34 11.56 -2.87 15.81
CA ALA A 34 12.00 -2.28 14.58
C ALA A 34 11.89 -0.78 14.79
N SER A 35 13.05 -0.13 14.89
CA SER A 35 13.16 1.28 15.21
C SER A 35 12.21 2.07 14.32
N ASP A 36 11.54 3.08 14.86
CA ASP A 36 10.72 4.01 14.09
C ASP A 36 11.53 4.75 13.00
N ASP A 37 12.85 4.55 12.97
CA ASP A 37 13.74 5.06 11.95
C ASP A 37 14.13 4.06 10.86
N ASP A 38 13.60 2.83 10.82
CA ASP A 38 13.90 1.87 9.74
C ASP A 38 13.43 2.39 8.37
N PRO A 39 14.37 2.73 7.45
CA PRO A 39 14.02 3.28 6.14
C PRO A 39 13.18 2.33 5.30
N THR A 40 13.36 1.01 5.46
CA THR A 40 12.63 -0.01 4.70
C THR A 40 11.17 -0.04 5.10
N LEU A 41 10.89 0.06 6.40
CA LEU A 41 9.53 0.09 6.93
C LEU A 41 8.81 1.38 6.56
N PHE A 42 9.52 2.51 6.58
CA PHE A 42 8.98 3.78 6.09
C PHE A 42 8.60 3.69 4.61
N GLN A 43 9.50 3.20 3.76
CA GLN A 43 9.23 3.06 2.32
C GLN A 43 8.08 2.10 2.03
N ALA A 44 7.97 1.01 2.78
CA ALA A 44 6.83 0.09 2.68
C ALA A 44 5.50 0.78 3.07
N ALA A 45 5.49 1.60 4.12
CA ALA A 45 4.31 2.33 4.56
C ALA A 45 3.88 3.42 3.55
N VAL A 46 4.84 4.14 2.95
CA VAL A 46 4.58 5.09 1.85
C VAL A 46 3.98 4.35 0.66
N ALA A 47 4.59 3.24 0.23
CA ALA A 47 4.12 2.45 -0.90
C ALA A 47 2.71 1.86 -0.69
N GLU A 48 2.39 1.39 0.51
CA GLU A 48 1.04 0.92 0.83
C GLU A 48 0.02 2.06 0.77
N THR A 49 0.35 3.23 1.34
CA THR A 49 -0.53 4.41 1.30
C THR A 49 -0.81 4.84 -0.14
N GLU A 50 0.21 4.87 -0.99
CA GLU A 50 0.04 5.16 -2.42
C GLU A 50 -0.80 4.13 -3.15
N ARG A 51 -0.59 2.83 -2.88
CA ARG A 51 -1.35 1.75 -3.49
C ARG A 51 -2.84 1.92 -3.21
N ARG A 52 -3.21 2.28 -1.97
CA ARG A 52 -4.59 2.58 -1.58
C ARG A 52 -5.14 3.81 -2.30
N ASN A 53 -4.33 4.86 -2.43
CA ASN A 53 -4.73 6.07 -3.18
C ASN A 53 -5.01 5.75 -4.65
N ARG A 54 -4.14 4.98 -5.31
CA ARG A 54 -4.35 4.54 -6.70
C ARG A 54 -5.59 3.64 -6.86
N ALA A 55 -5.83 2.73 -5.91
CA ALA A 55 -7.03 1.90 -5.92
C ALA A 55 -8.32 2.75 -5.84
N ALA A 56 -8.34 3.78 -4.98
CA ALA A 56 -9.46 4.70 -4.88
C ALA A 56 -9.70 5.49 -6.18
N ILE A 57 -8.63 6.00 -6.82
CA ILE A 57 -8.73 6.69 -8.12
C ILE A 57 -9.32 5.76 -9.18
N LEU A 58 -8.83 4.51 -9.25
CA LEU A 58 -9.33 3.53 -10.22
C LEU A 58 -10.82 3.21 -9.99
N ALA A 59 -11.23 2.99 -8.74
CA ALA A 59 -12.63 2.72 -8.41
C ALA A 59 -13.55 3.88 -8.77
N ILE A 60 -13.09 5.14 -8.59
CA ILE A 60 -13.84 6.33 -9.03
C ILE A 60 -14.04 6.34 -10.54
N ALA A 61 -13.00 6.01 -11.31
CA ALA A 61 -13.06 6.01 -12.76
C ALA A 61 -13.92 4.89 -13.34
N GLU A 62 -13.89 3.72 -12.72
CA GLU A 62 -14.79 2.59 -13.00
C GLU A 62 -16.23 2.89 -12.57
N ARG A 63 -16.48 4.04 -11.91
CA ARG A 63 -17.77 4.44 -11.32
C ARG A 63 -18.27 3.46 -10.25
N ASP A 64 -17.37 2.71 -9.63
CA ASP A 64 -17.66 1.79 -8.53
C ASP A 64 -17.58 2.53 -7.18
N ARG A 65 -18.70 3.16 -6.81
CA ARG A 65 -18.81 3.97 -5.58
C ARG A 65 -18.58 3.16 -4.29
N PRO A 66 -19.17 1.95 -4.10
CA PRO A 66 -18.88 1.12 -2.94
C PRO A 66 -17.38 0.81 -2.80
N ARG A 67 -16.72 0.42 -3.89
CA ARG A 67 -15.28 0.15 -3.88
C ARG A 67 -14.47 1.41 -3.59
N ALA A 68 -14.83 2.55 -4.19
CA ALA A 68 -14.16 3.82 -3.91
C ALA A 68 -14.22 4.19 -2.42
N LYS A 69 -15.36 3.98 -1.74
CA LYS A 69 -15.48 4.20 -0.29
C LYS A 69 -14.58 3.26 0.51
N ALA A 70 -14.53 1.98 0.15
CA ALA A 70 -13.70 1.00 0.83
C ALA A 70 -12.20 1.34 0.67
N ASP A 71 -11.78 1.70 -0.55
CA ASP A 71 -10.39 2.06 -0.83
C ASP A 71 -9.98 3.38 -0.16
N LEU A 72 -10.88 4.38 -0.06
CA LEU A 72 -10.65 5.60 0.70
C LEU A 72 -10.54 5.38 2.20
N ALA A 73 -11.35 4.47 2.77
CA ALA A 73 -11.22 4.08 4.17
C ALA A 73 -9.85 3.42 4.44
N GLY A 74 -9.43 2.51 3.54
CA GLY A 74 -8.11 1.89 3.62
C GLY A 74 -6.96 2.88 3.44
N LEU A 75 -7.12 3.89 2.56
CA LEU A 75 -6.16 4.98 2.41
C LEU A 75 -6.01 5.79 3.70
N ARG A 76 -7.14 6.17 4.32
CA ARG A 76 -7.14 6.91 5.59
C ARG A 76 -6.44 6.12 6.70
N GLU A 77 -6.71 4.82 6.79
CA GLU A 77 -6.07 3.94 7.77
C GLU A 77 -4.56 3.83 7.53
N ALA A 78 -4.14 3.56 6.29
CA ALA A 78 -2.73 3.46 5.93
C ALA A 78 -1.96 4.76 6.21
N PHE A 79 -2.56 5.92 5.87
CA PHE A 79 -1.96 7.21 6.20
C PHE A 79 -1.89 7.45 7.71
N GLY A 80 -2.92 7.06 8.47
CA GLY A 80 -2.92 7.14 9.93
C GLY A 80 -1.74 6.37 10.53
N GLN A 81 -1.50 5.14 10.08
CA GLN A 81 -0.36 4.32 10.52
C GLN A 81 0.99 4.93 10.12
N LEU A 82 1.10 5.45 8.89
CA LEU A 82 2.30 6.17 8.42
C LEU A 82 2.60 7.39 9.29
N ALA A 83 1.59 8.22 9.56
CA ALA A 83 1.74 9.45 10.33
C ALA A 83 2.01 9.19 11.82
N GLU A 84 1.33 8.21 12.41
CA GLU A 84 1.53 7.82 13.82
C GLU A 84 2.97 7.37 14.06
N ARG A 85 3.48 6.50 13.17
CA ARG A 85 4.79 5.89 13.33
C ARG A 85 5.95 6.80 12.91
N PHE A 86 5.80 7.54 11.80
CA PHE A 86 6.91 8.25 11.17
C PHE A 86 6.73 9.77 11.08
N GLY A 87 5.58 10.30 11.52
CA GLY A 87 5.24 11.71 11.39
C GLY A 87 6.20 12.65 12.10
N LYS A 88 6.61 12.30 13.32
CA LYS A 88 7.45 13.17 14.17
C LYS A 88 8.95 13.13 13.82
N THR A 89 9.44 11.99 13.33
CA THR A 89 10.88 11.79 13.09
C THR A 89 11.21 11.99 11.62
N ARG A 90 10.59 11.21 10.73
CA ARG A 90 11.03 11.07 9.35
C ARG A 90 10.31 11.98 8.38
N ILE A 91 8.98 12.13 8.48
CA ILE A 91 8.22 13.04 7.59
C ILE A 91 8.67 14.49 7.81
N ILE A 92 8.78 14.91 9.08
CA ILE A 92 9.29 16.24 9.43
C ILE A 92 10.76 16.41 9.02
N ALA A 93 11.64 15.43 9.26
CA ALA A 93 13.05 15.57 8.87
C ALA A 93 13.28 15.62 7.36
N LEU A 94 12.53 14.85 6.56
CA LEU A 94 12.71 14.77 5.11
C LEU A 94 12.29 16.04 4.37
N LYS A 95 11.41 16.82 4.99
CA LYS A 95 10.78 17.97 4.35
C LYS A 95 11.09 19.27 5.10
N GLY A 96 11.74 19.17 6.26
CA GLY A 96 11.86 20.29 7.16
C GLY A 96 10.55 20.55 7.87
N GLU A 97 10.62 21.38 8.90
CA GLU A 97 9.51 21.57 9.85
C GLU A 97 8.27 22.18 9.18
N THR A 98 8.45 23.14 8.27
CA THR A 98 7.36 23.84 7.57
C THR A 98 6.63 22.95 6.55
N ASP A 99 7.37 22.15 5.78
CA ASP A 99 6.77 21.26 4.78
C ASP A 99 6.21 19.98 5.44
N GLY A 100 6.79 19.56 6.58
CA GLY A 100 6.24 18.49 7.41
C GLY A 100 4.84 18.81 7.93
N VAL A 101 4.60 20.05 8.38
CA VAL A 101 3.24 20.52 8.72
C VAL A 101 2.32 20.49 7.51
N THR A 102 2.81 20.92 6.34
CA THR A 102 2.04 20.88 5.10
C THR A 102 1.60 19.45 4.76
N LEU A 103 2.49 18.45 4.91
CA LEU A 103 2.15 17.05 4.64
C LEU A 103 1.22 16.44 5.69
N LEU A 104 1.42 16.74 6.97
CA LEU A 104 0.60 16.21 8.06
C LEU A 104 -0.77 16.88 8.18
N VAL A 105 -1.00 18.00 7.47
CA VAL A 105 -2.29 18.71 7.44
C VAL A 105 -2.97 18.62 6.07
N ASP A 106 -2.28 18.96 4.98
CA ASP A 106 -2.88 19.01 3.63
C ASP A 106 -3.29 17.62 3.14
N LEU A 107 -2.44 16.62 3.36
CA LEU A 107 -2.70 15.24 2.91
C LEU A 107 -3.96 14.63 3.57
N PRO A 108 -4.14 14.65 4.91
CA PRO A 108 -5.39 14.16 5.50
C PRO A 108 -6.61 15.03 5.14
N MET A 109 -6.46 16.34 5.00
CA MET A 109 -7.57 17.20 4.56
C MET A 109 -8.05 16.85 3.15
N ARG A 110 -7.15 16.53 2.23
CA ARG A 110 -7.50 16.08 0.87
C ARG A 110 -8.16 14.71 0.86
N ILE A 111 -7.70 13.77 1.70
CA ILE A 111 -8.34 12.45 1.87
C ILE A 111 -9.78 12.62 2.37
N VAL A 112 -10.00 13.44 3.40
CA VAL A 112 -11.34 13.74 3.93
C VAL A 112 -12.20 14.42 2.88
N THR A 113 -11.64 15.37 2.13
CA THR A 113 -12.36 16.05 1.03
C THR A 113 -12.81 15.04 -0.02
N ALA A 114 -11.93 14.15 -0.48
CA ALA A 114 -12.27 13.10 -1.44
C ALA A 114 -13.40 12.19 -0.93
N GLN A 115 -13.33 11.78 0.33
CA GLN A 115 -14.38 10.98 0.99
C GLN A 115 -15.72 11.71 1.00
N MET A 116 -15.75 12.99 1.39
CA MET A 116 -16.98 13.79 1.37
C MET A 116 -17.59 13.88 -0.03
N MET A 117 -16.77 14.07 -1.07
CA MET A 117 -17.26 14.11 -2.45
C MET A 117 -17.88 12.77 -2.87
N VAL A 118 -17.24 11.65 -2.55
CA VAL A 118 -17.81 10.31 -2.79
C VAL A 118 -19.10 10.10 -2.00
N ASP A 119 -19.19 10.55 -0.75
CA ASP A 119 -20.38 10.44 0.09
C ASP A 119 -21.54 11.31 -0.37
N PHE A 120 -21.26 12.45 -1.00
CA PHE A 120 -22.28 13.30 -1.63
C PHE A 120 -22.64 12.90 -3.07
N GLY A 121 -22.08 11.79 -3.57
CA GLY A 121 -22.39 11.30 -4.93
C GLY A 121 -21.66 12.08 -6.03
N ARG A 122 -20.66 12.88 -5.67
CA ARG A 122 -19.79 13.64 -6.56
C ARG A 122 -18.42 12.97 -6.68
N ALA A 123 -18.41 11.67 -6.98
CA ALA A 123 -17.17 10.89 -7.06
C ALA A 123 -16.20 11.45 -8.12
N ASP A 124 -16.72 12.05 -9.19
CA ASP A 124 -15.97 12.81 -10.19
C ASP A 124 -15.06 13.90 -9.57
N ALA A 125 -15.58 14.62 -8.58
CA ALA A 125 -14.85 15.69 -7.91
C ALA A 125 -13.80 15.18 -6.91
N ALA A 126 -13.83 13.89 -6.55
CA ALA A 126 -12.85 13.28 -5.65
C ALA A 126 -11.51 12.98 -6.35
N THR A 127 -11.48 12.92 -7.69
CA THR A 127 -10.26 12.60 -8.44
C THR A 127 -9.15 13.64 -8.24
N ALA A 128 -9.47 14.93 -8.34
CA ALA A 128 -8.49 16.01 -8.20
C ALA A 128 -7.75 16.01 -6.83
N PRO A 129 -8.43 15.93 -5.67
CA PRO A 129 -7.73 15.83 -4.40
C PRO A 129 -6.91 14.55 -4.27
N LEU A 130 -7.35 13.41 -4.82
CA LEU A 130 -6.59 12.16 -4.77
C LEU A 130 -5.34 12.17 -5.65
N ILE A 131 -5.37 12.86 -6.80
CA ILE A 131 -4.16 13.09 -7.60
C ILE A 131 -3.16 13.93 -6.80
N ALA A 132 -3.63 14.97 -6.10
CA ALA A 132 -2.75 15.77 -5.25
C ALA A 132 -2.16 14.97 -4.07
N VAL A 133 -2.95 14.10 -3.42
CA VAL A 133 -2.46 13.15 -2.42
C VAL A 133 -1.37 12.26 -3.02
N CYS A 134 -1.60 11.71 -4.21
CA CYS A 134 -0.64 10.87 -4.91
C CYS A 134 0.72 11.58 -5.11
N ARG A 135 0.68 12.83 -5.60
CA ARG A 135 1.88 13.65 -5.79
C ARG A 135 2.62 13.91 -4.48
N LEU A 136 1.89 14.24 -3.40
CA LEU A 136 2.49 14.49 -2.09
C LEU A 136 3.17 13.24 -1.52
N LEU A 137 2.51 12.07 -1.60
CA LEU A 137 3.08 10.80 -1.14
C LEU A 137 4.38 10.44 -1.87
N ILE A 138 4.44 10.69 -3.17
CA ILE A 138 5.65 10.38 -3.95
C ILE A 138 6.86 11.19 -3.50
N THR A 139 6.62 12.42 -3.05
CA THR A 139 7.71 13.24 -2.52
C THR A 139 8.36 12.64 -1.28
N LEU A 140 7.72 11.65 -0.63
CA LEU A 140 8.24 10.96 0.55
C LEU A 140 9.24 9.83 0.21
N HIS A 141 9.33 9.37 -1.04
CA HIS A 141 10.29 8.31 -1.42
C HIS A 141 11.75 8.76 -1.30
N ILE A 142 12.61 7.83 -0.85
CA ILE A 142 14.07 7.98 -0.81
C ILE A 142 14.75 6.75 -1.46
N PRO A 143 15.48 6.93 -2.58
CA PRO A 143 15.49 8.12 -3.43
C PRO A 143 14.11 8.38 -4.04
N ALA A 144 13.88 9.58 -4.58
CA ALA A 144 12.63 9.89 -5.27
C ALA A 144 12.38 8.87 -6.41
N ASP A 145 11.16 8.32 -6.47
CA ASP A 145 10.76 7.35 -7.49
C ASP A 145 10.02 8.05 -8.66
N PRO A 146 10.67 8.25 -9.81
CA PRO A 146 10.06 8.92 -10.96
C PRO A 146 8.99 8.07 -11.66
N ALA A 147 9.01 6.74 -11.50
CA ALA A 147 8.00 5.87 -12.08
C ALA A 147 6.67 5.98 -11.33
N ALA A 148 6.73 6.18 -10.01
CA ALA A 148 5.55 6.47 -9.19
C ALA A 148 4.85 7.77 -9.64
N ALA A 149 5.62 8.81 -9.99
CA ALA A 149 5.10 10.13 -10.39
C ALA A 149 4.21 10.05 -11.64
N ALA A 150 4.65 9.32 -12.66
CA ALA A 150 3.89 9.13 -13.89
C ALA A 150 2.59 8.33 -13.68
N ALA A 151 2.58 7.41 -12.70
CA ALA A 151 1.41 6.57 -12.42
C ALA A 151 0.25 7.32 -11.76
N CYS A 152 0.50 8.47 -11.11
CA CYS A 152 -0.55 9.29 -10.48
C CYS A 152 -1.38 10.10 -11.47
N GLU A 153 -0.82 10.38 -12.65
CA GLU A 153 -1.41 11.25 -13.67
C GLU A 153 -1.97 10.46 -14.85
N ALA A 154 -1.70 9.16 -14.90
CA ALA A 154 -2.28 8.28 -15.89
C ALA A 154 -3.79 8.24 -15.70
N GLU A 155 -4.53 8.84 -16.64
CA GLU A 155 -5.96 8.68 -16.71
C GLU A 155 -6.29 7.18 -16.75
N PRO A 156 -7.20 6.71 -15.88
CA PRO A 156 -7.76 5.37 -16.01
C PRO A 156 -8.44 5.29 -17.38
N ARG A 157 -7.83 4.51 -18.28
CA ARG A 157 -8.30 4.26 -19.64
C ARG A 157 -9.53 3.36 -19.65
#